data_AF-A0A920QSD7-F1
#
_entry.id   AF-A0A920QSD7-F1
#
_cell.length_a   1.000
_cell.length_b   1.000
_cell.length_c   1.000
_cell.angle_alpha   90.00
_cell.angle_beta   90.00
_cell.angle_gamma   90.00
#
_symmetry.space_group_name_H-M   'P 1'
#
loop_
_entity.id
_entity.type
_entity.pdbx_description
1 polymer ?
#
loop_
_entity_poly.entity_id
_entity_poly.type
_entity_poly.pdbx_seq_one_letter_code
_entity_poly.pdbx_strand_id
1 'polypeptide(L)'
;MMVETVRDLRQAGISPPIMVGGAALSNRFTRLRIGPDYDGLVTYAQDAMTGLALANTLRDSDEFQKLSSQIEAETDELLQAEQQRQTLQMRTQIPFLLPKSTMISQFRNLLIYGYMS
;
A
#
# COMPACT_ATOMS: atom_id res chain seq x y z
N MET A 1 -9.53 6.21 -15.58
CA MET A 1 -8.59 6.65 -14.53
C MET A 1 -7.34 5.77 -14.62
N MET A 2 -6.16 6.19 -14.13
CA MET A 2 -4.92 5.37 -14.22
C MET A 2 -5.10 3.94 -13.68
N VAL A 3 -5.85 3.76 -12.58
CA VAL A 3 -6.15 2.42 -12.03
C VAL A 3 -6.95 1.55 -13.02
N GLU A 4 -7.99 2.10 -13.63
CA GLU A 4 -8.78 1.36 -14.63
C GLU A 4 -7.94 1.02 -15.86
N THR A 5 -7.07 1.94 -16.30
CA THR A 5 -6.18 1.69 -17.44
C THR A 5 -5.25 0.52 -17.18
N VAL A 6 -4.65 0.41 -15.99
CA VAL A 6 -3.76 -0.73 -15.69
C VAL A 6 -4.52 -2.04 -15.52
N ARG A 7 -5.77 -2.00 -15.03
CA ARG A 7 -6.64 -3.20 -15.01
C ARG A 7 -6.97 -3.69 -16.40
N ASP A 8 -7.27 -2.77 -17.33
CA ASP A 8 -7.54 -3.13 -18.73
C ASP A 8 -6.31 -3.78 -19.37
N LEU A 9 -5.11 -3.24 -19.11
CA LEU A 9 -3.86 -3.83 -19.60
C LEU A 9 -3.62 -5.23 -19.02
N ARG A 10 -3.83 -5.39 -17.71
CA ARG A 10 -3.76 -6.68 -17.03
C ARG A 10 -4.73 -7.70 -17.63
N GLN A 11 -5.99 -7.32 -17.83
CA GLN A 11 -7.00 -8.17 -18.45
C GLN A 11 -6.64 -8.58 -19.89
N ALA A 12 -5.96 -7.69 -20.61
CA ALA A 12 -5.44 -7.96 -21.95
C ALA A 12 -4.15 -8.79 -21.96
N GLY A 13 -3.58 -9.15 -20.79
CA GLY A 13 -2.29 -9.84 -20.69
C GLY A 13 -1.10 -8.99 -21.10
N ILE A 14 -1.25 -7.66 -21.08
CA ILE A 14 -0.22 -6.69 -21.45
C ILE A 14 0.47 -6.24 -20.16
N SER A 15 1.74 -6.61 -20.00
CA SER A 15 2.52 -6.34 -18.78
C SER A 15 3.89 -5.65 -18.98
N PRO A 16 4.12 -4.77 -19.99
CA PRO A 16 5.36 -4.01 -20.05
C PRO A 16 5.46 -3.05 -18.85
N PRO A 17 6.67 -2.59 -18.49
CA PRO A 17 6.84 -1.56 -17.48
C PRO A 17 6.04 -0.29 -17.83
N ILE A 18 5.29 0.24 -16.87
CA ILE A 18 4.55 1.48 -16.99
C ILE A 18 5.25 2.56 -16.18
N MET A 19 5.43 3.74 -16.77
CA MET A 19 5.87 4.93 -16.07
C MET A 19 4.72 5.93 -16.01
N VAL A 20 4.37 6.38 -14.80
CA VAL A 20 3.35 7.40 -14.57
C VAL A 20 3.98 8.65 -13.96
N GLY A 21 3.39 9.81 -14.21
CA GLY A 21 3.86 11.08 -13.65
C GLY A 21 2.81 12.18 -13.74
N GLY A 22 3.22 13.41 -13.41
CA GLY A 22 2.37 14.60 -13.44
C GLY A 22 1.84 15.03 -12.06
N ALA A 23 1.37 16.27 -12.00
CA ALA A 23 1.07 16.96 -10.74
C ALA A 23 -0.02 16.31 -9.86
N ALA A 24 -0.90 15.50 -10.46
CA ALA A 24 -1.99 14.84 -9.76
C ALA A 24 -1.59 13.51 -9.12
N LEU A 25 -0.41 12.96 -9.46
CA LEU A 25 0.06 11.67 -8.96
C LEU A 25 1.16 11.86 -7.91
N SER A 26 1.35 10.83 -7.10
CA SER A 26 2.44 10.76 -6.13
C SER A 26 2.98 9.35 -6.11
N ASN A 27 4.24 9.20 -5.70
CA ASN A 27 4.87 7.90 -5.54
C ASN A 27 4.00 6.96 -4.68
N ARG A 28 3.55 7.44 -3.52
CA ARG A 28 2.66 6.68 -2.62
C ARG A 28 1.36 6.23 -3.28
N PHE A 29 0.72 7.09 -4.08
CA PHE A 29 -0.49 6.69 -4.82
C PHE A 29 -0.17 5.63 -5.87
N THR A 30 0.92 5.80 -6.61
CA THR A 30 1.38 4.84 -7.62
C THR A 30 1.61 3.46 -6.98
N ARG A 31 2.34 3.38 -5.87
CA ARG A 31 2.62 2.12 -5.17
C ARG A 31 1.38 1.47 -4.57
N LEU A 32 0.56 2.25 -3.85
CA LEU A 32 -0.51 1.69 -3.03
C LEU A 32 -1.84 1.53 -3.77
N ARG A 33 -2.01 2.16 -4.93
CA ARG A 33 -3.29 2.17 -5.66
C ARG A 33 -3.19 1.69 -7.10
N ILE A 34 -2.14 2.04 -7.83
CA ILE A 34 -1.99 1.62 -9.25
C ILE A 34 -1.28 0.27 -9.33
N GLY A 35 -0.14 0.13 -8.65
CA GLY A 35 0.70 -1.08 -8.67
C GLY A 35 -0.06 -2.39 -8.39
N PRO A 36 -0.91 -2.50 -7.35
CA PRO A 36 -1.57 -3.76 -7.01
C PRO A 36 -2.56 -4.28 -8.07
N ASP A 37 -2.98 -3.40 -8.98
CA ASP A 37 -3.93 -3.70 -10.04
C ASP A 37 -3.22 -4.05 -11.38
N TYR A 38 -1.89 -4.15 -11.40
CA TYR A 38 -1.08 -4.43 -12.59
C TYR A 38 -0.05 -5.54 -12.35
N ASP A 39 0.22 -6.37 -13.36
CA ASP A 39 1.17 -7.49 -13.22
C ASP A 39 2.63 -7.08 -13.55
N GLY A 40 2.83 -5.94 -14.22
CA GLY A 40 4.16 -5.42 -14.56
C GLY A 40 4.66 -4.36 -13.57
N LEU A 41 5.89 -3.89 -13.76
CA LEU A 41 6.45 -2.79 -12.96
C LEU A 41 5.71 -1.48 -13.25
N VAL A 42 5.25 -0.79 -12.20
CA VAL A 42 4.72 0.59 -12.32
C VAL A 42 5.67 1.54 -11.62
N THR A 43 6.27 2.48 -12.34
CA THR A 43 7.22 3.48 -11.82
C THR A 43 6.60 4.88 -11.79
N TYR A 44 7.06 5.71 -10.85
CA TYR A 44 6.61 7.10 -10.73
C TYR A 44 7.75 8.07 -11.07
N ALA A 45 7.48 8.99 -12.00
CA ALA A 45 8.34 10.12 -12.32
C ALA A 45 7.75 11.41 -11.74
N GLN A 46 8.51 12.08 -10.87
CA GLN A 46 8.08 13.34 -10.25
C GLN A 46 8.03 14.50 -11.26
N ASP A 47 8.98 14.52 -12.20
CA ASP A 47 9.10 15.53 -13.25
C ASP A 47 9.66 14.92 -14.54
N ALA A 48 9.78 15.76 -15.57
CA ALA A 48 10.27 15.34 -16.88
C ALA A 48 11.73 14.85 -16.86
N MET A 49 12.59 15.41 -16.01
CA MET A 49 14.00 15.02 -15.93
C MET A 49 14.15 13.64 -15.30
N THR A 50 13.41 13.40 -14.22
CA THR A 50 13.31 12.10 -13.56
C THR A 50 12.71 11.05 -14.50
N GLY A 51 11.68 11.43 -15.28
CA GLY A 51 11.08 10.57 -16.28
C GLY A 51 12.06 10.16 -17.38
N LEU A 52 12.86 11.09 -17.89
CA LEU A 52 13.91 10.79 -18.88
C LEU A 52 14.97 9.83 -18.30
N ALA A 53 15.43 10.07 -17.08
CA ALA A 53 16.38 9.19 -16.40
C ALA A 53 15.81 7.77 -16.24
N LEU A 54 14.57 7.66 -15.74
CA LEU A 54 13.88 6.37 -15.61
C LEU A 54 13.69 5.66 -16.95
N ALA A 55 13.41 6.39 -18.04
CA ALA A 55 13.24 5.78 -19.35
C ALA A 55 14.54 5.12 -19.84
N ASN A 56 15.69 5.71 -19.54
CA ASN A 56 16.99 5.11 -19.83
C ASN A 56 17.23 3.87 -18.97
N THR A 57 16.94 3.94 -17.67
CA THR A 57 17.04 2.80 -16.74
C THR A 57 16.16 1.63 -17.17
N LEU A 58 14.91 1.88 -17.59
CA LEU A 58 13.97 0.85 -18.01
C LEU A 58 14.39 0.12 -19.30
N ARG A 59 15.28 0.71 -20.10
CA ARG A 59 15.76 0.14 -21.36
C ARG A 59 16.97 -0.78 -21.17
N ASP A 60 17.74 -0.58 -20.11
CA ASP A 60 18.89 -1.42 -19.75
C ASP A 60 18.44 -2.58 -18.86
N SER A 61 18.80 -3.81 -19.20
CA SER A 61 18.31 -4.99 -18.47
C SER A 61 18.82 -5.07 -17.04
N ASP A 62 20.07 -4.72 -16.81
CA ASP A 62 20.70 -4.87 -15.50
C ASP A 62 20.21 -3.78 -14.56
N GLU A 63 20.12 -2.55 -15.07
CA GLU A 63 19.56 -1.43 -14.33
C GLU A 63 18.05 -1.59 -14.09
N PHE A 64 17.30 -2.18 -15.03
CA PHE A 64 15.90 -2.53 -14.84
C PHE A 64 15.70 -3.49 -13.66
N GLN A 65 16.51 -4.56 -13.58
CA GLN A 65 16.39 -5.54 -12.48
C GLN A 65 16.71 -4.91 -11.12
N LYS A 66 17.75 -4.06 -11.06
CA LYS A 66 18.07 -3.29 -9.86
C LYS A 66 16.92 -2.37 -9.46
N LEU A 67 16.35 -1.67 -10.43
CA LEU A 67 15.21 -0.77 -10.20
C LEU A 67 13.98 -1.53 -9.71
N SER A 68 13.63 -2.68 -10.30
CA SER A 68 12.49 -3.50 -9.85
C SER A 68 12.66 -3.90 -8.39
N SER A 69 13.85 -4.41 -8.04
CA SER A 69 14.16 -4.84 -6.66
C SER A 69 14.07 -3.67 -5.67
N GLN A 70 14.55 -2.49 -6.04
CA GLN A 70 14.46 -1.28 -5.21
C GLN A 70 13.00 -0.85 -5.01
N ILE A 71 12.20 -0.89 -6.07
CA ILE A 71 10.79 -0.50 -6.03
C ILE A 71 9.96 -1.47 -5.21
N GLU A 72 10.24 -2.76 -5.29
CA GLU A 72 9.60 -3.79 -4.47
C GLU A 72 9.86 -3.52 -2.98
N ALA A 73 11.12 -3.32 -2.59
CA ALA A 73 11.48 -2.98 -1.22
C ALA A 73 10.79 -1.69 -0.73
N GLU A 74 10.81 -0.62 -1.53
CA GLU A 74 10.11 0.63 -1.21
C GLU A 74 8.59 0.43 -1.04
N THR A 75 7.99 -0.42 -1.87
CA THR A 75 6.55 -0.72 -1.81
C THR A 75 6.20 -1.45 -0.52
N ASP A 76 7.00 -2.42 -0.13
CA ASP A 76 6.81 -3.17 1.11
C ASP A 76 6.90 -2.25 2.34
N GLU A 77 7.88 -1.35 2.37
CA GLU A 77 8.01 -0.34 3.44
C GLU A 77 6.77 0.55 3.53
N LEU A 78 6.25 1.03 2.39
CA LEU A 78 5.04 1.86 2.35
C LEU A 78 3.79 1.10 2.79
N LEU A 79 3.67 -0.18 2.43
CA LEU A 79 2.56 -1.04 2.87
C LEU A 79 2.59 -1.28 4.37
N GLN A 80 3.77 -1.54 4.94
CA GLN A 80 3.94 -1.70 6.39
C GLN A 80 3.62 -0.40 7.13
N ALA A 81 4.10 0.74 6.64
CA ALA A 81 3.80 2.04 7.22
C ALA A 81 2.29 2.36 7.16
N GLU A 82 1.61 1.96 6.09
CA GLU A 82 0.17 2.13 5.96
C GLU A 82 -0.62 1.27 6.96
N GLN A 83 -0.23 0.01 7.14
CA GLN A 83 -0.81 -0.89 8.13
C GLN A 83 -0.61 -0.37 9.57
N GLN A 84 0.60 0.12 9.89
CA GLN A 84 0.89 0.73 11.19
C GLN A 84 0.03 1.98 11.42
N ARG A 85 -0.12 2.85 10.42
CA ARG A 85 -1.00 4.03 10.54
C ARG A 85 -2.45 3.63 10.80
N GLN A 86 -2.97 2.64 10.08
CA GLN A 86 -4.35 2.17 10.24
C GLN A 86 -4.57 1.54 11.62
N THR A 87 -3.65 0.71 12.10
CA THR A 87 -3.73 0.08 13.44
C THR A 87 -3.70 1.12 14.56
N LEU A 88 -2.85 2.15 14.46
CA LEU A 88 -2.78 3.25 15.42
C LEU A 88 -4.07 4.09 15.42
N GLN A 89 -4.65 4.35 14.24
CA GLN A 89 -5.92 5.06 14.11
C GLN A 89 -7.07 4.27 14.75
N MET A 90 -7.20 2.97 14.46
CA MET A 90 -8.23 2.12 15.08
C MET A 90 -8.08 2.09 16.62
N ARG A 91 -6.85 1.93 17.13
CA ARG A 91 -6.57 1.90 18.57
C ARG A 91 -6.93 3.22 19.28
N THR A 92 -6.82 4.35 18.59
CA THR A 92 -7.18 5.67 19.13
C THR A 92 -8.69 5.92 19.09
N GLN A 93 -9.43 5.21 18.21
CA GLN A 93 -10.88 5.41 18.01
C GLN A 93 -11.75 4.49 18.88
N ILE A 94 -11.26 3.30 19.26
CA ILE A 94 -11.94 2.34 20.14
C ILE A 94 -12.22 2.82 21.60
N PRO A 95 -11.42 3.70 22.25
CA PRO A 95 -11.68 4.10 23.65
C PRO A 95 -13.01 4.85 23.85
N PHE A 96 -13.61 5.39 22.79
CA PHE A 96 -14.82 6.23 22.88
C PHE A 96 -16.14 5.46 22.64
N LEU A 97 -16.10 4.25 22.07
CA LEU A 97 -17.29 3.51 21.62
C LEU A 97 -17.77 2.41 22.58
N LEU A 98 -17.07 2.15 23.69
CA LEU A 98 -17.57 1.24 24.72
C LEU A 98 -18.39 2.03 25.75
N PRO A 99 -19.72 1.85 25.84
CA PRO A 99 -20.48 2.43 26.94
C PRO A 99 -19.96 1.86 28.26
N LYS A 100 -19.78 2.74 29.27
CA LYS A 100 -19.26 2.38 30.61
C LYS A 100 -20.01 1.21 31.28
N SER A 101 -21.24 0.92 30.85
CA SER A 101 -22.04 -0.23 31.31
C SER A 101 -21.48 -1.59 30.91
N THR A 102 -20.71 -1.69 29.81
CA THR A 102 -20.20 -2.99 29.31
C THR A 102 -18.91 -3.43 30.00
N MET A 103 -18.12 -2.48 30.55
CA MET A 103 -16.88 -2.81 31.28
C MET A 103 -17.15 -3.57 32.59
N ILE A 104 -18.26 -3.29 33.28
CA ILE A 104 -18.56 -3.93 34.58
C ILE A 104 -19.16 -5.34 34.40
N SER A 105 -19.87 -5.58 33.30
CA SER A 105 -20.48 -6.89 33.00
C SER A 105 -19.44 -7.97 32.68
N GLN A 106 -18.42 -7.64 31.88
CA GLN A 106 -17.38 -8.61 31.52
C GLN A 106 -16.44 -8.94 32.70
N PHE A 107 -16.20 -7.99 33.62
CA PHE A 107 -15.42 -8.26 34.83
C PHE A 107 -16.15 -9.14 35.85
N ARG A 108 -17.49 -9.05 35.97
CA ARG A 108 -18.25 -9.96 36.85
C ARG A 108 -18.30 -11.39 36.33
N ASN A 109 -18.35 -11.60 35.01
CA ASN A 109 -18.40 -12.95 34.44
C ASN A 109 -17.07 -13.71 34.57
N LEU A 110 -15.93 -13.00 34.69
CA LEU A 110 -14.61 -13.63 34.87
C LEU A 110 -14.35 -14.07 36.32
N LEU A 111 -14.97 -13.41 37.30
CA LEU A 111 -14.80 -13.76 38.73
C LEU A 111 -15.70 -14.92 39.18
N ILE A 112 -16.79 -15.21 38.49
CA ILE A 112 -17.71 -16.31 38.84
C ILE A 112 -17.18 -17.67 38.35
N TYR A 113 -16.47 -17.71 37.22
CA TYR A 113 -15.87 -18.94 36.69
C TYR A 113 -14.53 -19.33 37.32
N GLY A 114 -13.96 -18.49 38.20
CA GLY A 114 -12.70 -18.75 38.89
C GLY A 114 -12.82 -19.45 40.26
N TYR A 115 -14.03 -19.78 40.73
CA TYR A 115 -14.29 -20.34 42.08
C TYR A 115 -15.01 -21.69 42.08
N MET A 116 -15.06 -22.38 40.94
CA MET A 116 -15.52 -23.77 40.84
C MET A 116 -14.48 -24.60 40.08
N SER A 117 -13.35 -24.89 40.72
CA SER A 117 -12.45 -26.00 40.41
C SER A 117 -11.73 -26.42 41.68
#